data_AF-A0A9W7PZN6-F1
#
_entry.id   AF-A0A9W7PZN6-F1
#
_cell.length_a   1.000
_cell.length_b   1.000
_cell.length_c   1.000
_cell.angle_alpha   90.00
_cell.angle_beta   90.00
_cell.angle_gamma   90.00
#
_symmetry.space_group_name_H-M   'P 1'
#
loop_
_entity.id
_entity.type
_entity.pdbx_description
1 polymer ?
#
loop_
_entity_poly.entity_id
_entity_poly.type
_entity_poly.pdbx_seq_one_letter_code
_entity_poly.pdbx_strand_id
1 'polypeptide(L)'
;MNIEQLLVDFDTEVNKICDILKKQVLADFKDPDNQITFKLSDNLQCKKNLLDKFSNEVGLYYFEINLKDFYNDFITKRDLNRTSMKTREIFLEELNSFWNDKTVRNETNYPKIVKIRFYKHYQLRPYVNNFESAEWIPFYIGINKNVNKRLNEHLHCEFDSTFSMKLSQLHKYDFPIRISTSFLPEMDLSRRYMLVKEVEGIIRNECFPIIGKQ
;
A
#
# COMPACT_ATOMS: atom_id res chain seq x y z
N MET A 1 -20.52 39.93 -6.14
CA MET A 1 -20.09 38.57 -5.77
C MET A 1 -18.67 38.67 -5.25
N ASN A 2 -18.44 38.39 -3.97
CA ASN A 2 -17.09 38.41 -3.41
C ASN A 2 -16.39 37.10 -3.80
N ILE A 3 -15.39 37.19 -4.67
CA ILE A 3 -14.64 36.03 -5.17
C ILE A 3 -13.92 35.32 -4.02
N GLU A 4 -13.42 36.06 -3.03
CA GLU A 4 -12.74 35.48 -1.87
C GLU A 4 -13.69 34.61 -1.05
N GLN A 5 -14.91 35.10 -0.81
CA GLN A 5 -15.93 34.32 -0.10
C GLN A 5 -16.31 33.06 -0.87
N LEU A 6 -16.45 33.15 -2.20
CA LEU A 6 -16.75 32.00 -3.05
C LEU A 6 -15.65 30.93 -2.98
N LEU A 7 -14.37 31.34 -2.92
CA LEU A 7 -13.24 30.43 -2.77
C LEU A 7 -13.26 29.75 -1.39
N VAL A 8 -13.52 30.51 -0.33
CA VAL A 8 -13.64 29.97 1.04
C VAL A 8 -14.79 28.96 1.15
N ASP A 9 -15.94 29.27 0.57
CA ASP A 9 -17.11 28.39 0.57
C ASP A 9 -16.82 27.10 -0.23
N PHE A 10 -16.14 27.22 -1.37
CA PHE A 10 -15.71 26.09 -2.19
C PHE A 10 -14.74 25.18 -1.43
N ASP A 11 -13.68 25.73 -0.85
CA ASP A 11 -12.68 24.96 -0.10
C ASP A 11 -13.32 24.24 1.10
N THR A 12 -14.27 24.91 1.77
CA THR A 12 -15.01 24.32 2.90
C THR A 12 -15.79 23.08 2.47
N GLU A 13 -16.53 23.14 1.37
CA GLU A 13 -17.29 21.98 0.88
C GLU A 13 -16.38 20.88 0.33
N VAL A 14 -15.28 21.22 -0.35
CA VAL A 14 -14.28 20.22 -0.81
C VAL A 14 -13.68 19.48 0.37
N ASN A 15 -13.24 20.20 1.41
CA ASN A 15 -12.66 19.60 2.61
C ASN A 15 -13.64 18.66 3.32
N LYS A 16 -14.90 19.08 3.44
CA LYS A 16 -15.97 18.27 4.03
C LYS A 16 -16.21 16.97 3.24
N ILE A 17 -16.26 17.04 1.91
CA ILE A 17 -16.41 15.86 1.05
C ILE A 17 -15.20 14.93 1.22
N CYS A 18 -13.98 15.48 1.19
CA CYS A 18 -12.75 14.73 1.39
C CYS A 18 -12.73 14.02 2.76
N ASP A 19 -13.18 14.66 3.83
CA ASP A 19 -13.25 14.06 5.17
C ASP A 19 -14.28 12.91 5.25
N ILE A 20 -15.43 13.07 4.60
CA ILE A 20 -16.45 12.01 4.52
C ILE A 20 -15.87 10.81 3.76
N LEU A 21 -15.30 11.04 2.58
CA LEU A 21 -14.68 10.00 1.76
C LEU A 21 -13.51 9.34 2.50
N LYS A 22 -12.68 10.11 3.19
CA LYS A 22 -11.57 9.60 4.01
C LYS A 22 -12.09 8.61 5.05
N LYS A 23 -13.11 9.00 5.83
CA LYS A 23 -13.69 8.14 6.87
C LYS A 23 -14.28 6.87 6.29
N GLN A 24 -15.00 6.98 5.18
CA GLN A 24 -15.56 5.83 4.47
C GLN A 24 -14.45 4.87 4.01
N VAL A 25 -13.45 5.36 3.28
CA VAL A 25 -12.36 4.53 2.75
C VAL A 25 -11.61 3.81 3.88
N LEU A 26 -11.32 4.50 4.98
CA LEU A 26 -10.65 3.90 6.13
C LEU A 26 -11.51 2.87 6.87
N ALA A 27 -12.84 3.03 6.84
CA ALA A 27 -13.77 2.04 7.38
C ALA A 27 -13.83 0.80 6.48
N ASP A 28 -14.00 1.00 5.17
CA ASP A 28 -14.01 -0.07 4.17
C ASP A 28 -12.72 -0.89 4.20
N PHE A 29 -11.57 -0.24 4.38
CA PHE A 29 -10.29 -0.94 4.50
C PHE A 29 -10.18 -1.85 5.71
N LYS A 30 -10.96 -1.61 6.75
CA LYS A 30 -11.01 -2.44 7.97
C LYS A 30 -12.07 -3.53 7.90
N ASP A 31 -12.98 -3.45 6.93
CA ASP A 31 -14.03 -4.43 6.72
C ASP A 31 -13.46 -5.74 6.14
N PRO A 32 -13.58 -6.88 6.84
CA PRO A 32 -13.16 -8.18 6.31
C PRO A 32 -13.84 -8.56 4.98
N ASP A 33 -15.07 -8.07 4.74
CA ASP A 33 -15.79 -8.31 3.49
C ASP A 33 -15.15 -7.56 2.31
N ASN A 34 -14.35 -6.53 2.57
CA ASN A 34 -13.57 -5.84 1.55
C ASN A 34 -12.11 -6.29 1.50
N GLN A 35 -11.77 -7.38 2.21
CA GLN A 35 -10.39 -7.89 2.31
C GLN A 35 -10.21 -9.24 1.63
N ILE A 36 -8.98 -9.45 1.15
CA ILE A 36 -8.41 -10.77 0.87
C ILE A 36 -7.02 -10.88 1.48
N THR A 37 -6.61 -12.09 1.85
CA THR A 37 -5.27 -12.38 2.37
C THR A 37 -4.67 -13.55 1.60
N PHE A 38 -3.38 -13.46 1.30
CA PHE A 38 -2.60 -14.53 0.67
C PHE A 38 -1.13 -14.40 1.05
N LYS A 39 -0.34 -15.44 0.79
CA LYS A 39 1.11 -15.37 0.87
C LYS A 39 1.72 -15.14 -0.51
N LEU A 40 2.84 -14.43 -0.58
CA LEU A 40 3.58 -14.24 -1.84
C LEU A 40 4.00 -15.57 -2.48
N SER A 41 4.21 -16.63 -1.69
CA SER A 41 4.49 -18.00 -2.13
C SER A 41 3.29 -18.76 -2.69
N ASP A 42 2.04 -18.31 -2.45
CA ASP A 42 0.84 -19.03 -2.88
C ASP A 42 0.78 -19.14 -4.42
N ASN A 43 0.11 -20.20 -4.90
CA ASN A 43 -0.09 -20.43 -6.31
C ASN A 43 -0.80 -19.22 -6.98
N LEU A 44 -0.31 -18.84 -8.16
CA LEU A 44 -0.79 -17.69 -8.90
C LEU A 44 -2.29 -17.76 -9.25
N GLN A 45 -2.80 -18.94 -9.59
CA GLN A 45 -4.22 -19.15 -9.88
C GLN A 45 -5.07 -18.99 -8.62
N CYS A 46 -4.60 -19.47 -7.46
CA CYS A 46 -5.30 -19.26 -6.20
C CYS A 46 -5.44 -17.77 -5.88
N LYS A 47 -4.37 -16.98 -6.08
CA LYS A 47 -4.41 -15.52 -5.91
C LYS A 47 -5.41 -14.83 -6.84
N LYS A 48 -5.52 -15.30 -8.09
CA LYS A 48 -6.47 -14.75 -9.07
C LYS A 48 -7.91 -14.97 -8.63
N ASN A 49 -8.24 -16.18 -8.19
CA ASN A 49 -9.59 -16.50 -7.74
C ASN A 49 -10.01 -15.66 -6.51
N LEU A 50 -9.05 -15.20 -5.69
CA LEU A 50 -9.34 -14.27 -4.59
C LEU A 50 -9.78 -12.89 -5.11
N LEU A 51 -9.25 -12.43 -6.24
CA LEU A 51 -9.61 -11.14 -6.82
C LEU A 51 -11.03 -11.11 -7.39
N ASP A 52 -11.62 -12.27 -7.73
CA ASP A 52 -13.00 -12.35 -8.24
C ASP A 52 -14.04 -11.79 -7.25
N LYS A 53 -13.67 -11.64 -5.97
CA LYS A 53 -14.46 -10.97 -4.93
C LYS A 53 -14.63 -9.46 -5.18
N PHE A 54 -13.72 -8.81 -5.90
CA PHE A 54 -13.71 -7.36 -6.06
C PHE A 54 -14.37 -6.92 -7.37
N SER A 55 -15.16 -5.84 -7.30
CA SER A 55 -15.83 -5.25 -8.47
C SER A 55 -14.83 -4.58 -9.43
N ASN A 56 -15.25 -4.41 -10.69
CA ASN A 56 -14.49 -3.73 -11.74
C ASN A 56 -14.67 -2.19 -11.69
N GLU A 57 -15.02 -1.64 -10.53
CA GLU A 57 -15.39 -0.23 -10.38
C GLU A 57 -14.19 0.66 -10.06
N VAL A 58 -14.46 1.96 -9.98
CA VAL A 58 -13.48 2.94 -9.54
C VAL A 58 -13.35 2.86 -8.04
N GLY A 59 -12.11 2.81 -7.57
CA GLY A 59 -11.87 2.75 -6.14
C GLY A 59 -10.42 2.83 -5.77
N LEU A 60 -10.19 2.82 -4.47
CA LEU A 60 -8.89 2.66 -3.86
C LEU A 60 -8.65 1.19 -3.55
N TYR A 61 -7.39 0.82 -3.60
CA TYR A 61 -6.91 -0.46 -3.12
C TYR A 61 -5.69 -0.24 -2.23
N TYR A 62 -5.62 -1.03 -1.17
CA TYR A 62 -4.66 -0.89 -0.10
C TYR A 62 -4.02 -2.22 0.21
N PHE A 63 -2.72 -2.29 0.00
CA PHE A 63 -1.89 -3.44 0.34
C PHE A 63 -1.26 -3.22 1.69
N GLU A 64 -1.32 -4.26 2.51
CA GLU A 64 -0.62 -4.37 3.77
C GLU A 64 0.22 -5.64 3.77
N ILE A 65 1.31 -5.62 4.52
CA ILE A 65 2.24 -6.74 4.64
C ILE A 65 2.50 -7.05 6.11
N ASN A 66 2.58 -8.33 6.44
CA ASN A 66 3.08 -8.76 7.74
C ASN A 66 4.52 -9.25 7.60
N LEU A 67 5.45 -8.64 8.35
CA LEU A 67 6.88 -8.94 8.27
C LEU A 67 7.46 -9.45 9.59
N LYS A 68 6.62 -9.84 10.54
CA LYS A 68 7.03 -10.26 11.89
C LYS A 68 8.06 -11.38 11.87
N ASP A 69 7.70 -12.47 11.19
CA ASP A 69 8.51 -13.69 11.20
C ASP A 69 9.80 -13.46 10.43
N PHE A 70 9.72 -12.76 9.28
CA PHE A 70 10.89 -12.34 8.51
C PHE A 70 11.86 -11.47 9.33
N TYR A 71 11.34 -10.46 10.05
CA TYR A 71 12.16 -9.60 10.89
C TYR A 71 12.81 -10.38 12.04
N ASN A 72 12.06 -11.24 12.75
CA ASN A 72 12.61 -12.04 13.84
C ASN A 72 13.70 -13.00 13.38
N ASP A 73 13.49 -13.66 12.23
CA ASP A 73 14.49 -14.52 11.59
C ASP A 73 15.74 -13.72 11.21
N PHE A 74 15.57 -12.57 10.57
CA PHE A 74 16.66 -11.69 10.14
C PHE A 74 17.52 -11.24 11.32
N ILE A 75 16.89 -10.80 12.40
CA ILE A 75 17.57 -10.37 13.63
C ILE A 75 18.35 -11.53 14.26
N THR A 76 17.72 -12.70 14.38
CA THR A 76 18.32 -13.88 15.03
C THR A 76 19.49 -14.43 14.22
N LYS A 77 19.33 -14.58 12.90
CA LYS A 77 20.36 -15.12 12.01
C LYS A 77 21.60 -14.23 11.90
N ARG A 78 21.44 -12.91 12.12
CA ARG A 78 22.54 -11.92 12.03
C ARG A 78 23.03 -11.42 13.39
N ASP A 79 22.50 -11.95 14.48
CA ASP A 79 22.83 -11.54 15.86
C ASP A 79 22.77 -10.01 16.06
N LEU A 80 21.67 -9.39 15.64
CA LEU A 80 21.52 -7.93 15.63
C LEU A 80 20.84 -7.39 16.90
N ASN A 81 21.34 -6.28 17.42
CA ASN A 81 20.70 -5.58 18.53
C ASN A 81 19.44 -4.82 18.05
N ARG A 82 18.25 -5.29 18.45
CA ARG A 82 16.93 -4.72 18.09
C ARG A 82 16.77 -3.22 18.41
N THR A 83 17.51 -2.71 19.40
CA THR A 83 17.37 -1.31 19.84
C THR A 83 18.29 -0.34 19.10
N SER A 84 19.16 -0.84 18.22
CA SER A 84 20.18 0.00 17.58
C SER A 84 19.70 0.66 16.28
N MET A 85 20.16 1.89 16.04
CA MET A 85 19.99 2.58 14.75
C MET A 85 20.58 1.78 13.60
N LYS A 86 21.74 1.15 13.82
CA LYS A 86 22.43 0.32 12.84
C LYS A 86 21.56 -0.84 12.36
N THR A 87 20.87 -1.54 13.28
CA THR A 87 19.96 -2.65 12.92
C THR A 87 18.82 -2.17 12.02
N ARG A 88 18.25 -1.00 12.32
CA ARG A 88 17.20 -0.39 11.49
C ARG A 88 17.69 -0.08 10.07
N GLU A 89 18.92 0.41 9.93
CA GLU A 89 19.53 0.70 8.63
C GLU A 89 19.80 -0.58 7.83
N ILE A 90 20.41 -1.59 8.45
CA ILE A 90 20.67 -2.90 7.81
C ILE A 90 19.35 -3.55 7.39
N PHE A 91 18.29 -3.47 8.21
CA PHE A 91 16.99 -4.03 7.84
C PHE A 91 16.35 -3.29 6.66
N LEU A 92 16.44 -1.96 6.62
CA LEU A 92 15.99 -1.17 5.46
C LEU A 92 16.76 -1.54 4.18
N GLU A 93 18.07 -1.75 4.29
CA GLU A 93 18.91 -2.19 3.16
C GLU A 93 18.52 -3.59 2.69
N GLU A 94 18.24 -4.51 3.61
CA GLU A 94 17.76 -5.86 3.28
C GLU A 94 16.41 -5.80 2.53
N LEU A 95 15.45 -5.02 3.04
CA LEU A 95 14.16 -4.82 2.38
C LEU A 95 14.36 -4.21 0.98
N ASN A 96 15.23 -3.20 0.86
CA ASN A 96 15.53 -2.59 -0.44
C ASN A 96 16.22 -3.56 -1.38
N SER A 97 17.12 -4.41 -0.89
CA SER A 97 17.89 -5.33 -1.72
C SER A 97 16.98 -6.31 -2.43
N PHE A 98 16.08 -6.99 -1.70
CA PHE A 98 15.14 -7.89 -2.37
C PHE A 98 14.04 -7.14 -3.13
N TRP A 99 13.56 -6.00 -2.60
CA TRP A 99 12.54 -5.24 -3.30
C TRP A 99 13.08 -4.69 -4.62
N ASN A 100 14.39 -4.43 -4.73
CA ASN A 100 15.03 -3.90 -5.92
C ASN A 100 15.92 -4.91 -6.69
N ASP A 101 15.76 -6.20 -6.43
CA ASP A 101 16.56 -7.23 -7.08
C ASP A 101 16.28 -7.26 -8.60
N LYS A 102 17.21 -6.70 -9.37
CA LYS A 102 17.09 -6.57 -10.83
C LYS A 102 17.01 -7.93 -11.53
N THR A 103 17.62 -8.96 -10.95
CA THR A 103 17.62 -10.32 -11.51
C THR A 103 16.23 -10.96 -11.41
N VAL A 104 15.49 -10.60 -10.36
CA VAL A 104 14.12 -11.06 -10.12
C VAL A 104 13.11 -10.22 -10.92
N ARG A 105 13.44 -8.97 -11.24
CA ARG A 105 12.50 -7.98 -11.78
C ARG A 105 12.63 -7.65 -13.26
N ASN A 106 13.47 -8.39 -13.99
CA ASN A 106 13.68 -8.24 -15.44
C ASN A 106 13.92 -6.77 -15.84
N GLU A 107 14.71 -6.02 -15.04
CA GLU A 107 15.07 -4.61 -15.30
C GLU A 107 13.90 -3.60 -15.37
N THR A 108 12.69 -4.00 -14.99
CA THR A 108 11.53 -3.10 -15.07
C THR A 108 11.49 -2.10 -13.91
N ASN A 109 10.91 -0.91 -14.14
CA ASN A 109 10.70 0.09 -13.10
C ASN A 109 9.50 -0.29 -12.20
N TYR A 110 9.63 -0.06 -10.89
CA TYR A 110 8.57 -0.27 -9.89
C TYR A 110 8.68 0.79 -8.78
N PRO A 111 7.61 1.00 -7.98
CA PRO A 111 7.63 1.99 -6.92
C PRO A 111 8.65 1.62 -5.83
N LYS A 112 9.34 2.60 -5.25
CA LYS A 112 10.45 2.36 -4.30
C LYS A 112 9.97 2.36 -2.85
N ILE A 113 10.79 1.80 -1.96
CA ILE A 113 10.64 2.01 -0.52
C ILE A 113 10.94 3.48 -0.19
N VAL A 114 10.00 4.11 0.50
CA VAL A 114 10.11 5.49 0.97
C VAL A 114 10.67 5.49 2.40
N LYS A 115 11.95 5.82 2.53
CA LYS A 115 12.73 5.76 3.80
C LYS A 115 12.00 6.39 4.99
N ILE A 116 11.43 7.59 4.81
CA ILE A 116 10.73 8.29 5.90
C ILE A 116 9.47 7.55 6.37
N ARG A 117 8.75 6.87 5.48
CA ARG A 117 7.57 6.06 5.82
C ARG A 117 7.96 4.74 6.46
N PHE A 118 9.03 4.11 5.99
CA PHE A 118 9.60 2.94 6.68
C PHE A 118 9.95 3.26 8.15
N TYR A 119 10.58 4.41 8.42
CA TYR A 119 10.91 4.82 9.78
C TYR A 119 9.70 5.20 10.63
N LYS A 120 8.53 5.47 10.05
CA LYS A 120 7.29 5.63 10.82
C LYS A 120 6.88 4.30 11.46
N HIS A 121 7.12 3.19 10.78
CA HIS A 121 6.79 1.83 11.25
C HIS A 121 7.92 1.16 12.03
N TYR A 122 9.18 1.53 11.78
CA TYR A 122 10.36 1.10 12.55
C TYR A 122 10.79 2.20 13.53
N GLN A 123 10.08 2.33 14.65
CA GLN A 123 10.52 3.19 15.75
C GLN A 123 11.49 2.46 16.68
N LEU A 124 12.45 3.18 17.24
CA LEU A 124 13.37 2.64 18.23
C LEU A 124 12.75 2.73 19.62
N ARG A 125 13.12 1.82 20.52
CA ARG A 125 12.66 1.86 21.92
C ARG A 125 12.89 3.25 22.54
N PRO A 126 11.96 3.77 23.35
CA PRO A 126 10.80 3.08 23.94
C PRO A 126 9.55 3.00 23.03
N TYR A 127 9.61 3.52 21.80
CA TYR A 127 8.49 3.49 20.85
C TYR A 127 8.30 2.11 20.20
N VAL A 128 7.16 1.95 19.52
CA VAL A 128 6.74 0.67 18.92
C VAL A 128 7.45 0.43 17.58
N ASN A 129 8.13 -0.71 17.50
CA ASN A 129 8.61 -1.26 16.23
C ASN A 129 7.55 -2.23 15.68
N ASN A 130 6.80 -1.79 14.67
CA ASN A 130 5.69 -2.59 14.12
C ASN A 130 6.17 -3.88 13.43
N PHE A 131 7.47 -3.99 13.12
CA PHE A 131 8.07 -5.20 12.57
C PHE A 131 8.30 -6.29 13.64
N GLU A 132 8.19 -5.97 14.94
CA GLU A 132 8.29 -6.95 16.03
C GLU A 132 6.95 -7.65 16.35
N SER A 133 5.84 -7.05 15.93
CA SER A 133 4.48 -7.50 16.23
C SER A 133 3.83 -8.16 15.00
N ALA A 134 2.68 -8.79 15.20
CA ALA A 134 1.88 -9.34 14.09
C ALA A 134 1.06 -8.26 13.36
N GLU A 135 1.49 -7.00 13.43
CA GLU A 135 0.79 -5.87 12.84
C GLU A 135 0.89 -5.89 11.31
N TRP A 136 -0.20 -5.47 10.67
CA TRP A 136 -0.27 -5.29 9.23
C TRP A 136 0.31 -3.93 8.88
N ILE A 137 1.44 -3.93 8.19
CA ILE A 137 2.17 -2.71 7.88
C ILE A 137 1.67 -2.17 6.53
N PRO A 138 1.25 -0.90 6.46
CA PRO A 138 0.88 -0.22 5.23
C PRO A 138 1.98 -0.38 4.16
N PHE A 139 1.67 -1.08 3.08
CA PHE A 139 2.66 -1.42 2.05
C PHE A 139 2.51 -0.56 0.82
N TYR A 140 1.34 -0.54 0.19
CA TYR A 140 1.08 0.26 -1.01
C TYR A 140 -0.38 0.70 -1.05
N ILE A 141 -0.63 1.91 -1.55
CA ILE A 141 -1.98 2.39 -1.83
C ILE A 141 -2.01 2.81 -3.29
N GLY A 142 -3.13 2.59 -3.96
CA GLY A 142 -3.38 3.21 -5.26
C GLY A 142 -4.87 3.36 -5.52
N ILE A 143 -5.17 4.07 -6.59
CA ILE A 143 -6.51 4.28 -7.11
C ILE A 143 -6.54 3.84 -8.57
N ASN A 144 -7.65 3.25 -9.01
CA ASN A 144 -7.85 2.94 -10.42
C ASN A 144 -9.31 3.09 -10.83
N LYS A 145 -9.56 3.29 -12.13
CA LYS A 145 -10.90 3.24 -12.71
C LYS A 145 -11.47 1.82 -12.75
N ASN A 146 -10.60 0.83 -12.74
CA ASN A 146 -10.96 -0.56 -12.60
C ASN A 146 -9.97 -1.18 -11.59
N VAL A 147 -10.43 -1.27 -10.34
CA VAL A 147 -9.62 -1.79 -9.22
C VAL A 147 -9.22 -3.24 -9.48
N ASN A 148 -10.14 -4.11 -9.84
CA ASN A 148 -9.89 -5.53 -10.09
C ASN A 148 -8.80 -5.74 -11.16
N LYS A 149 -8.92 -5.08 -12.32
CA LYS A 149 -7.91 -5.12 -13.37
C LYS A 149 -6.55 -4.66 -12.84
N ARG A 150 -6.51 -3.56 -12.09
CA ARG A 150 -5.26 -3.03 -11.56
C ARG A 150 -4.62 -3.95 -10.53
N LEU A 151 -5.41 -4.58 -9.66
CA LEU A 151 -4.94 -5.58 -8.72
C LEU A 151 -4.33 -6.78 -9.45
N ASN A 152 -4.98 -7.25 -10.53
CA ASN A 152 -4.41 -8.29 -11.40
C ASN A 152 -3.03 -7.86 -11.95
N GLU A 153 -2.88 -6.62 -12.43
CA GLU A 153 -1.58 -6.10 -12.89
C GLU A 153 -0.51 -6.10 -11.78
N HIS A 154 -0.88 -5.72 -10.54
CA HIS A 154 0.04 -5.75 -9.40
C HIS A 154 0.48 -7.17 -9.05
N LEU A 155 -0.39 -8.18 -9.21
CA LEU A 155 -0.08 -9.57 -8.89
C LEU A 155 0.67 -10.27 -10.03
N HIS A 156 0.24 -10.12 -11.28
CA HIS A 156 0.63 -11.02 -12.38
C HIS A 156 1.66 -10.46 -13.36
N CYS A 157 2.08 -9.20 -13.22
CA CYS A 157 3.06 -8.57 -14.13
C CYS A 157 2.65 -8.60 -15.61
N GLU A 158 1.35 -8.70 -15.93
CA GLU A 158 0.84 -8.91 -17.30
C GLU A 158 1.20 -7.77 -18.27
N PHE A 159 1.67 -6.63 -17.77
CA PHE A 159 2.08 -5.48 -18.58
C PHE A 159 3.33 -4.80 -18.01
N ASP A 160 4.12 -4.16 -18.88
CA ASP A 160 5.28 -3.32 -18.54
C ASP A 160 4.90 -2.00 -17.86
N SER A 161 3.78 -1.96 -17.12
CA SER A 161 3.40 -0.74 -16.40
C SER A 161 4.43 -0.46 -15.31
N THR A 162 5.10 0.69 -15.43
CA THR A 162 6.18 1.17 -14.56
C THR A 162 5.74 1.47 -13.12
N PHE A 163 4.43 1.40 -12.85
CA PHE A 163 3.82 1.71 -11.56
C PHE A 163 3.23 0.49 -10.85
N SER A 164 3.35 -0.71 -11.42
CA SER A 164 2.88 -1.95 -10.80
C SER A 164 3.91 -2.50 -9.80
N MET A 165 3.45 -3.25 -8.80
CA MET A 165 4.32 -3.81 -7.75
C MET A 165 4.97 -5.13 -8.16
N LYS A 166 4.36 -5.85 -9.12
CA LYS A 166 4.89 -7.08 -9.70
C LYS A 166 5.13 -8.19 -8.67
N LEU A 167 4.13 -8.47 -7.83
CA LEU A 167 4.26 -9.32 -6.66
C LEU A 167 4.57 -10.80 -6.99
N SER A 168 4.14 -11.32 -8.15
CA SER A 168 4.48 -12.69 -8.59
C SER A 168 5.99 -12.93 -8.74
N GLN A 169 6.78 -11.89 -9.00
CA GLN A 169 8.24 -12.00 -9.06
C GLN A 169 8.85 -12.30 -7.68
N LEU A 170 8.14 -11.99 -6.59
CA LEU A 170 8.59 -12.18 -5.22
C LEU A 170 8.12 -13.51 -4.60
N HIS A 171 7.71 -14.49 -5.41
CA HIS A 171 7.15 -15.77 -4.94
C HIS A 171 8.09 -16.62 -4.08
N LYS A 172 9.41 -16.36 -4.12
CA LYS A 172 10.40 -17.01 -3.24
C LYS A 172 10.28 -16.59 -1.77
N TYR A 173 9.50 -15.54 -1.47
CA TYR A 173 9.27 -15.04 -0.13
C TYR A 173 7.89 -15.47 0.38
N ASP A 174 7.81 -15.87 1.65
CA ASP A 174 6.57 -16.36 2.29
C ASP A 174 5.83 -15.26 3.07
N PHE A 175 5.84 -14.01 2.56
CA PHE A 175 5.24 -12.89 3.27
C PHE A 175 3.72 -12.89 3.13
N PRO A 176 2.96 -12.82 4.24
CA PRO A 176 1.53 -12.56 4.20
C PRO A 176 1.25 -11.15 3.67
N ILE A 177 0.35 -11.05 2.71
CA ILE A 177 -0.17 -9.83 2.12
C ILE A 177 -1.67 -9.80 2.35
N ARG A 178 -2.17 -8.64 2.75
CA ARG A 178 -3.60 -8.32 2.79
C ARG A 178 -3.90 -7.23 1.78
N ILE A 179 -4.98 -7.38 1.04
CA ILE A 179 -5.49 -6.35 0.13
C ILE A 179 -6.89 -5.97 0.61
N SER A 180 -7.10 -4.68 0.81
CA SER A 180 -8.42 -4.09 1.05
C SER A 180 -8.83 -3.19 -0.11
N THR A 181 -10.13 -3.11 -0.40
CA THR A 181 -10.67 -2.19 -1.42
C THR A 181 -11.74 -1.26 -0.85
N SER A 182 -11.88 -0.07 -1.45
CA SER A 182 -12.99 0.85 -1.19
C SER A 182 -13.43 1.46 -2.51
N PHE A 183 -14.71 1.34 -2.84
CA PHE A 183 -15.26 1.84 -4.10
C PHE A 183 -15.80 3.26 -3.92
N LEU A 184 -15.49 4.11 -4.90
CA LEU A 184 -15.98 5.49 -4.89
C LEU A 184 -17.37 5.55 -5.52
N PRO A 185 -18.24 6.46 -5.05
CA PRO A 185 -19.55 6.65 -5.66
C PRO A 185 -19.42 7.02 -7.14
N GLU A 186 -20.47 6.75 -7.92
CA GLU A 186 -20.50 7.17 -9.32
C GLU A 186 -20.45 8.70 -9.43
N MET A 187 -19.39 9.19 -10.06
CA MET A 187 -19.21 10.61 -10.37
C MET A 187 -18.93 10.81 -11.85
N ASP A 188 -19.28 11.96 -12.42
CA ASP A 188 -18.83 12.31 -13.77
C ASP A 188 -17.29 12.32 -13.86
N LEU A 189 -16.77 12.06 -15.06
CA LEU A 189 -15.35 11.83 -15.29
C LEU A 189 -14.46 12.99 -14.83
N SER A 190 -14.88 14.25 -15.02
CA SER A 190 -14.05 15.41 -14.69
C SER A 190 -13.95 15.63 -13.18
N ARG A 191 -15.06 15.55 -12.44
CA ARG A 191 -15.06 15.65 -10.97
C ARG A 191 -14.31 14.50 -10.33
N ARG A 192 -14.44 13.30 -10.90
CA ARG A 192 -13.75 12.10 -10.44
C ARG A 192 -12.23 12.30 -10.45
N TYR A 193 -11.65 12.85 -11.51
CA TYR A 193 -10.19 13.04 -11.59
C TYR A 193 -9.63 14.01 -10.55
N MET A 194 -10.37 15.07 -10.22
CA MET A 194 -9.93 16.06 -9.22
C MET A 194 -9.96 15.46 -7.82
N LEU A 195 -11.08 14.87 -7.42
CA LEU A 195 -11.25 14.30 -6.08
C LEU A 195 -10.39 13.05 -5.84
N VAL A 196 -10.20 12.22 -6.88
CA VAL A 196 -9.42 10.98 -6.79
C VAL A 196 -7.99 11.23 -6.31
N LYS A 197 -7.32 12.26 -6.84
CA LYS A 197 -5.93 12.57 -6.45
C LYS A 197 -5.85 13.09 -5.02
N GLU A 198 -6.77 13.97 -4.64
CA GLU A 198 -6.82 14.52 -3.28
C GLU A 198 -7.12 13.43 -2.25
N VAL A 199 -8.11 12.58 -2.51
CA VAL A 199 -8.44 11.45 -1.63
C VAL A 199 -7.28 10.47 -1.54
N GLU A 200 -6.63 10.11 -2.65
CA GLU A 200 -5.43 9.26 -2.61
C GLU A 200 -4.32 9.88 -1.76
N GLY A 201 -4.06 11.18 -1.91
CA GLY A 201 -3.07 11.92 -1.13
C GLY A 201 -3.38 11.91 0.37
N ILE A 202 -4.63 12.20 0.73
CA ILE A 202 -5.11 12.18 2.12
C ILE A 202 -4.95 10.79 2.73
N ILE A 203 -5.37 9.74 2.02
CA ILE A 203 -5.29 8.36 2.49
C ILE A 203 -3.82 7.90 2.60
N ARG A 204 -2.96 8.27 1.66
CA ARG A 204 -1.50 8.00 1.77
C ARG A 204 -0.86 8.70 2.97
N ASN A 205 -1.31 9.91 3.29
CA ASN A 205 -0.82 10.67 4.44
C ASN A 205 -1.33 10.13 5.77
N GLU A 206 -2.48 9.46 5.77
CA GLU A 206 -3.00 8.78 6.96
C GLU A 206 -2.30 7.45 7.19
N CYS A 207 -2.18 6.63 6.15
CA CYS A 207 -1.70 5.26 6.28
C CYS A 207 -0.17 5.13 6.20
N PHE A 208 0.56 6.09 5.62
CA PHE A 208 2.02 6.02 5.44
C PHE A 208 2.53 4.71 4.77
N PRO A 209 2.07 4.36 3.55
CA PRO A 209 2.49 3.14 2.88
C PRO A 209 3.98 3.17 2.53
N ILE A 210 4.71 2.10 2.87
CA ILE A 210 6.17 2.01 2.71
C ILE A 210 6.60 2.11 1.24
N ILE A 211 5.83 1.56 0.31
CA ILE A 211 6.08 1.56 -1.13
C ILE A 211 5.29 2.69 -1.82
N GLY A 212 5.94 3.45 -2.69
CA GLY A 212 5.25 4.46 -3.49
C GLY A 212 6.17 5.44 -4.19
N LYS A 213 5.57 6.52 -4.71
CA LYS A 213 6.30 7.70 -5.17
C LYS A 213 6.70 8.57 -3.98
N GLN A 214 7.87 9.19 -4.08
CA GLN A 214 8.33 10.27 -3.19
C GLN A 214 7.65 11.58 -3.61
#